data_AF-A0A9E1ZQ45-F1
#
_entry.id   AF-A0A9E1ZQ45-F1
#
_cell.length_a   1.000
_cell.length_b   1.000
_cell.length_c   1.000
_cell.angle_alpha   90.00
_cell.angle_beta   90.00
_cell.angle_gamma   90.00
#
_symmetry.space_group_name_H-M   'P 1'
#
loop_
_entity.id
_entity.type
_entity.pdbx_description
1 polymer ?
#
loop_
_entity_poly.entity_id
_entity_poly.type
_entity_poly.pdbx_seq_one_letter_code
_entity_poly.pdbx_strand_id
1 'polypeptide(L)'
;MRTIKFLMLLGLFLGLVSCNYPLTLHVDCGDVTGLIEAIDIANGSASTMDTIELAKNCVYELEQMHNNTHGNNGLPPIQYLRQKKRE
;
A
#
# COMPACT_ATOMS: atom_id res chain seq x y z
N MET A 1 12.29 44.14 -10.03
CA MET A 1 11.59 42.93 -10.52
C MET A 1 12.46 41.66 -10.61
N ARG A 2 13.77 41.69 -10.31
CA ARG A 2 14.64 40.49 -10.37
C ARG A 2 14.64 39.63 -9.09
N THR A 3 14.36 40.21 -7.93
CA THR A 3 14.42 39.54 -6.61
C THR A 3 13.17 38.75 -6.24
N ILE A 4 12.00 39.09 -6.81
CA ILE A 4 10.72 38.42 -6.54
C ILE A 4 10.69 36.99 -7.11
N LYS A 5 11.38 36.74 -8.24
CA LYS A 5 11.51 35.40 -8.82
C LYS A 5 12.30 34.44 -7.92
N PHE A 6 13.30 34.95 -7.18
CA PHE A 6 14.10 34.14 -6.26
C PHE A 6 13.30 33.75 -5.00
N LEU A 7 12.45 34.65 -4.51
CA LEU A 7 11.54 34.39 -3.38
C LEU A 7 10.44 33.37 -3.72
N MET A 8 9.90 33.39 -4.95
CA MET A 8 8.94 32.37 -5.40
C MET A 8 9.59 30.99 -5.57
N LEU A 9 10.84 30.91 -6.05
CA LEU A 9 11.54 29.62 -6.20
C LEU A 9 11.88 28.98 -4.84
N LEU A 10 12.20 29.79 -3.82
CA LEU A 10 12.49 29.29 -2.47
C LEU A 10 11.23 28.80 -1.76
N GLY A 11 10.09 29.48 -1.97
CA GLY A 11 8.79 29.05 -1.43
C GLY A 11 8.25 27.76 -2.06
N LEU A 12 8.57 27.49 -3.33
CA LEU A 12 8.19 26.26 -4.03
C LEU A 12 9.00 25.03 -3.55
N PHE A 13 10.18 25.24 -2.97
CA PHE A 13 11.06 24.15 -2.53
C PHE A 13 10.76 23.64 -1.11
N LEU A 14 10.10 24.46 -0.27
CA LEU A 14 9.76 24.12 1.12
C LEU A 14 8.42 23.38 1.26
N GLY A 15 7.59 23.34 0.22
CA GLY A 15 6.24 22.76 0.27
C GLY A 15 6.14 21.27 -0.09
N LEU A 16 7.24 20.59 -0.42
CA LEU A 16 7.23 19.23 -0.97
C LEU A 16 7.85 18.16 -0.06
N VAL A 17 8.17 18.50 1.19
CA VAL A 17 8.64 17.50 2.15
C VAL A 17 7.43 16.81 2.77
N SER A 18 6.87 15.83 2.06
CA SER A 18 5.95 14.86 2.67
C SER A 18 6.73 14.03 3.66
N CYS A 19 6.41 14.19 4.93
CA CYS A 19 7.05 13.42 5.98
C CYS A 19 6.35 12.06 6.07
N ASN A 20 7.08 11.02 5.68
CA ASN A 20 6.57 9.65 5.65
C ASN A 20 6.92 8.97 6.97
N TYR A 21 5.93 8.84 7.84
CA TYR A 21 6.08 8.14 9.11
C TYR A 21 5.43 6.75 9.01
N PRO A 22 6.04 5.73 9.61
CA PRO A 22 5.37 4.44 9.82
C PRO A 22 4.04 4.62 10.53
N LEU A 23 2.99 4.03 9.97
CA LEU A 23 1.66 3.99 10.58
C LEU A 23 1.41 2.64 11.24
N THR A 24 0.72 2.66 12.39
CA THR A 24 0.16 1.45 13.00
C THR A 24 -1.37 1.51 12.90
N LEU A 25 -1.95 0.62 12.11
CA LEU A 25 -3.39 0.51 11.86
C LEU A 25 -3.95 -0.64 12.70
N HIS A 26 -4.95 -0.37 13.53
CA HIS A 26 -5.61 -1.40 14.32
C HIS A 26 -6.89 -1.86 13.65
N VAL A 27 -7.13 -3.16 13.64
CA VAL A 27 -8.35 -3.76 13.09
C VAL A 27 -9.04 -4.60 14.16
N ASP A 28 -10.31 -4.27 14.41
CA ASP A 28 -11.16 -4.96 15.37
C ASP A 28 -11.61 -6.33 14.85
N CYS A 29 -11.94 -7.24 15.77
CA CYS A 29 -12.31 -8.61 15.42
C CYS A 29 -13.52 -8.68 14.48
N GLY A 30 -13.35 -9.32 13.32
CA GLY A 30 -14.42 -9.48 12.33
C GLY A 30 -14.67 -8.24 11.46
N ASP A 31 -13.90 -7.16 11.65
CA ASP A 31 -13.98 -5.97 10.81
C ASP A 31 -13.20 -6.17 9.50
N VAL A 32 -13.84 -6.90 8.58
CA VAL A 32 -13.28 -7.15 7.24
C VAL A 32 -13.17 -5.86 6.42
N THR A 33 -14.11 -4.92 6.59
CA THR A 33 -14.07 -3.63 5.89
C THR A 33 -12.89 -2.79 6.38
N GLY A 34 -12.70 -2.68 7.69
CA GLY A 34 -11.55 -1.99 8.28
C GLY A 34 -10.22 -2.64 7.92
N LEU A 35 -10.17 -3.97 7.78
CA LEU A 35 -8.98 -4.66 7.26
C LEU A 35 -8.63 -4.24 5.83
N ILE A 36 -9.62 -4.18 4.94
CA ILE A 36 -9.42 -3.76 3.54
C ILE A 36 -8.95 -2.31 3.50
N GLU A 37 -9.62 -1.41 4.23
CA GLU A 37 -9.21 0.00 4.32
C GLU A 37 -7.79 0.16 4.86
N ALA A 38 -7.42 -0.63 5.89
CA ALA A 38 -6.08 -0.59 6.44
C ALA A 38 -5.02 -1.04 5.42
N ILE A 39 -5.31 -2.08 4.62
CA ILE A 39 -4.45 -2.53 3.53
C ILE A 39 -4.31 -1.44 2.46
N ASP A 40 -5.40 -0.78 2.07
CA ASP A 40 -5.37 0.29 1.06
C ASP A 40 -4.58 1.50 1.54
N ILE A 41 -4.73 1.89 2.81
CA ILE A 41 -3.94 2.96 3.42
C ILE A 41 -2.45 2.60 3.41
N ALA A 42 -2.09 1.39 3.85
CA ALA A 42 -0.70 0.94 3.88
C ALA A 42 -0.08 0.86 2.46
N ASN A 43 -0.85 0.44 1.45
CA ASN A 43 -0.41 0.39 0.06
C ASN A 43 -0.29 1.78 -0.59
N GLY A 44 -1.11 2.74 -0.17
CA GLY A 44 -1.09 4.12 -0.64
C GLY A 44 -0.06 5.00 0.09
N SER A 45 0.53 4.49 1.17
CA SER A 45 1.51 5.20 1.98
C SER A 45 2.87 5.24 1.29
N ALA A 46 3.56 6.38 1.44
CA ALA A 46 4.94 6.54 1.00
C ALA A 46 5.95 6.19 2.13
N SER A 47 5.46 5.60 3.24
CA SER A 47 6.28 5.04 4.31
C SER A 47 7.10 3.84 3.81
N THR A 48 8.25 3.62 4.44
CA THR A 48 9.06 2.43 4.16
C THR A 48 8.50 1.17 4.82
N MET A 49 7.73 1.32 5.91
CA MET A 49 7.03 0.23 6.59
C MET A 49 5.82 0.76 7.34
N ASP A 50 4.66 0.16 7.12
CA ASP A 50 3.49 0.30 7.97
C ASP A 50 3.18 -1.03 8.65
N THR A 51 2.47 -0.97 9.79
CA THR A 51 2.07 -2.15 10.56
C THR A 51 0.55 -2.19 10.66
N ILE A 52 -0.04 -3.34 10.35
CA ILE A 52 -1.46 -3.61 10.60
C ILE A 52 -1.54 -4.59 11.78
N GLU A 53 -2.10 -4.15 12.90
CA GLU A 53 -2.32 -4.94 14.10
C GLU A 53 -3.73 -5.54 14.09
N LEU A 54 -3.80 -6.86 13.98
CA LEU A 54 -5.05 -7.60 13.98
C LEU A 54 -5.40 -8.05 15.39
N ALA A 55 -6.69 -7.97 15.74
CA ALA A 55 -7.19 -8.54 16.98
C ALA A 55 -6.81 -10.03 17.11
N LYS A 56 -6.34 -10.42 18.31
CA LYS A 56 -5.87 -11.78 18.60
C LYS A 56 -6.99 -12.80 18.44
N ASN A 57 -6.66 -13.96 17.89
CA ASN A 57 -7.57 -15.10 17.70
C ASN A 57 -8.81 -14.80 16.83
N CYS A 58 -8.71 -13.83 15.92
CA CYS A 58 -9.78 -13.46 15.01
C CYS A 58 -9.53 -14.01 13.61
N VAL A 59 -10.63 -14.24 12.89
CA VAL A 59 -10.63 -14.64 11.48
C VAL A 59 -11.32 -13.53 10.70
N TYR A 60 -10.73 -13.15 9.58
CA TYR A 60 -11.25 -12.14 8.66
C TYR A 60 -11.50 -12.84 7.32
N GLU A 61 -12.78 -13.11 7.03
CA GLU A 61 -13.16 -13.79 5.79
C GLU A 61 -13.15 -12.81 4.62
N LEU A 62 -12.23 -13.01 3.69
CA LEU A 62 -12.11 -12.21 2.48
C LEU A 62 -12.80 -12.95 1.33
N GLU A 63 -13.87 -12.37 0.79
CA GLU A 63 -14.69 -13.04 -0.23
C GLU A 63 -14.13 -12.90 -1.65
N GLN A 64 -13.31 -11.89 -1.91
CA GLN A 64 -12.78 -11.59 -3.24
C GLN A 64 -11.28 -11.35 -3.22
N MET A 65 -10.58 -11.82 -4.25
CA MET A 65 -9.18 -11.44 -4.46
C MET A 65 -9.10 -10.04 -5.05
N HIS A 66 -8.31 -9.19 -4.40
CA HIS A 66 -7.93 -7.89 -4.93
C HIS A 66 -6.60 -7.97 -5.71
N ASN A 67 -6.49 -8.84 -6.72
CA ASN A 67 -5.30 -8.87 -7.57
C ASN A 67 -5.60 -9.49 -8.95
N ASN A 68 -5.99 -8.63 -9.90
CA ASN A 68 -6.45 -9.06 -11.22
C ASN A 68 -5.34 -9.10 -12.28
N THR A 69 -4.14 -8.61 -11.93
CA THR A 69 -3.09 -8.28 -12.90
C THR A 69 -2.15 -9.44 -13.21
N HIS A 70 -1.97 -10.39 -12.29
CA HIS A 70 -0.99 -11.50 -12.45
C HIS A 70 -1.56 -12.91 -12.20
N GLY A 71 -2.88 -13.07 -12.06
CA GLY A 71 -3.52 -14.32 -11.66
C GLY A 71 -3.89 -14.33 -10.17
N ASN A 72 -4.70 -15.31 -9.74
CA ASN A 72 -5.13 -15.44 -8.34
C ASN A 72 -3.91 -15.37 -7.40
N ASN A 73 -3.94 -14.45 -6.42
CA ASN A 73 -2.89 -14.15 -5.44
C ASN A 73 -1.61 -13.48 -5.99
N GLY A 74 -1.64 -12.89 -7.18
CA GLY A 74 -0.43 -12.33 -7.81
C GLY A 74 0.60 -13.40 -8.17
N LEU A 75 0.17 -14.68 -8.19
CA LEU A 75 0.99 -15.81 -8.60
C LEU A 75 0.89 -15.97 -10.11
N PRO A 76 2.01 -16.13 -10.83
CA PRO A 76 1.98 -16.39 -12.25
C PRO A 76 1.01 -17.54 -12.56
N PRO A 77 0.19 -17.44 -13.61
CA PRO A 77 -0.72 -18.52 -13.97
C PRO A 77 0.05 -19.83 -14.11
N ILE A 78 -0.50 -20.94 -13.63
CA ILE A 78 0.15 -22.27 -13.65
C ILE A 78 0.66 -22.64 -15.06
N GLN A 79 0.02 -22.10 -16.10
CA GLN A 79 0.43 -22.25 -17.49
C GLN A 79 1.86 -21.74 -17.78
N TYR A 80 2.32 -20.70 -17.07
CA TYR A 80 3.68 -20.15 -17.14
C TYR A 80 4.74 -21.11 -16.57
N LEU A 81 4.43 -21.81 -15.47
CA LEU A 81 5.33 -22.81 -14.88
C LEU A 81 5.56 -24.02 -15.80
N ARG A 82 4.62 -24.30 -16.70
CA ARG A 82 4.72 -25.39 -17.69
C ARG A 82 5.61 -25.04 -18.90
N GLN A 83 5.91 -23.76 -19.11
CA GLN A 83 6.81 -23.30 -20.16
C GLN A 83 8.27 -23.32 -19.69
N LYS A 84 8.55 -22.86 -18.46
CA LYS A 84 9.91 -22.87 -17.87
C LYS A 84 10.52 -24.27 -17.70
N LYS A 85 9.71 -25.33 -17.57
CA LYS A 85 10.21 -26.71 -17.49
C LYS A 85 10.61 -27.30 -18.86
N ARG A 86 10.39 -26.57 -19.95
CA ARG A 86 10.69 -27.00 -21.32
C ARG A 86 11.82 -26.22 -21.98
N GLU A 87 12.48 -25.35 -21.22
CA GLU A 87 13.78 -24.71 -21.53
C GLU A 87 14.86 -25.35 -20.66
#